data_AF-A0A2X2WVV1-F1
#
_entry.id   AF-A0A2X2WVV1-F1
#
_cell.length_a   1.000
_cell.length_b   1.000
_cell.length_c   1.000
_cell.angle_alpha   90.00
_cell.angle_beta   90.00
_cell.angle_gamma   90.00
#
_symmetry.space_group_name_H-M   'P 1'
#
loop_
_entity.id
_entity.type
_entity.pdbx_description
1 polymer ?
#
loop_
_entity_poly.entity_id
_entity_poly.type
_entity_poly.pdbx_seq_one_letter_code
_entity_poly.pdbx_strand_id
1 'polypeptide(L)'
;MRLASRFGRINQIRRDRPLTHEELMSHVPSVFGSDKHESRSDRYTYIPTITILESLQREGFEPFFACQTKVRDQSKREHTKHMLRLRRAGQLTGHPGSGNHFAQQP
;
A
#
# COMPACT_ATOMS: atom_id res chain seq x y z
N MET A 1 -11.78 -12.74 18.18
CA MET A 1 -11.31 -11.35 18.03
C MET A 1 -11.76 -10.80 16.68
N ARG A 2 -12.62 -9.78 16.66
CA ARG A 2 -12.96 -9.04 15.44
C ARG A 2 -11.92 -7.94 15.28
N LEU A 3 -11.10 -8.00 14.23
CA LEU A 3 -10.17 -6.89 13.92
C LEU A 3 -11.00 -5.59 13.89
N ALA A 4 -10.63 -4.64 14.75
CA ALA A 4 -11.39 -3.40 14.98
C ALA A 4 -11.51 -2.49 13.73
N SER A 5 -10.85 -2.84 12.62
CA SER A 5 -10.96 -2.10 11.37
C SER A 5 -12.12 -2.62 10.53
N ARG A 6 -13.25 -1.89 10.54
CA ARG A 6 -14.28 -2.05 9.52
C ARG A 6 -13.79 -1.38 8.24
N PHE A 7 -12.90 -2.04 7.50
CA PHE A 7 -12.86 -1.85 6.05
C PHE A 7 -14.21 -2.35 5.54
N GLY A 8 -15.19 -1.45 5.42
CA GLY A 8 -16.51 -1.79 4.87
C GLY A 8 -16.36 -2.36 3.45
N ARG A 9 -17.41 -2.96 2.89
CA ARG A 9 -17.39 -3.53 1.53
C ARG A 9 -17.24 -2.50 0.39
N ILE A 10 -16.82 -1.27 0.70
CA ILE A 10 -16.81 -0.12 -0.21
C ILE A 10 -15.36 0.31 -0.42
N ASN A 11 -14.99 0.62 -1.66
CA ASN A 11 -13.64 1.03 -2.08
C ASN A 11 -12.57 -0.06 -1.89
N GLN A 12 -12.85 -1.27 -2.37
CA GLN A 12 -11.86 -2.34 -2.46
C GLN A 12 -11.62 -2.73 -3.93
N ILE A 13 -10.38 -3.12 -4.23
CA ILE A 13 -10.00 -3.72 -5.49
C ILE A 13 -9.14 -4.95 -5.22
N ARG A 14 -9.35 -6.00 -6.03
CA ARG A 14 -8.54 -7.22 -6.05
C ARG A 14 -8.29 -7.61 -7.50
N ARG A 15 -7.05 -7.95 -7.82
CA ARG A 15 -6.64 -8.48 -9.12
C ARG A 15 -5.77 -9.73 -8.94
N ASP A 16 -5.69 -10.51 -9.99
CA ASP A 16 -4.77 -11.64 -10.16
C ASP A 16 -3.37 -11.21 -10.64
N ARG A 17 -3.27 -10.02 -11.23
CA ARG A 17 -2.05 -9.24 -11.51
C ARG A 17 -1.79 -8.15 -10.45
N PRO A 18 -0.58 -7.57 -10.39
CA PRO A 18 -0.32 -6.35 -9.62
C PRO A 18 -1.28 -5.21 -9.97
N LEU A 19 -1.65 -4.42 -8.96
CA LEU A 19 -2.46 -3.22 -9.10
C LEU A 19 -1.62 -2.08 -9.68
N THR A 20 -2.21 -1.30 -10.59
CA THR A 20 -1.55 -0.12 -11.15
C THR A 20 -1.64 1.07 -10.20
N HIS A 21 -0.77 2.07 -10.40
CA HIS A 21 -0.85 3.33 -9.66
C HIS A 21 -2.21 4.02 -9.83
N GLU A 22 -2.80 3.97 -11.03
CA GLU A 22 -4.14 4.52 -11.30
C GLU A 22 -5.23 3.78 -10.51
N GLU A 23 -5.17 2.44 -10.47
CA GLU A 23 -6.06 1.62 -9.66
C GLU A 23 -5.93 1.96 -8.16
N LEU A 24 -4.69 2.15 -7.67
CA LEU A 24 -4.44 2.56 -6.30
C LEU A 24 -4.95 3.98 -6.03
N MET A 25 -4.72 4.95 -6.92
CA MET A 25 -5.21 6.33 -6.78
C MET A 25 -6.74 6.39 -6.71
N SER A 26 -7.41 5.58 -7.53
CA SER A 26 -8.88 5.52 -7.56
C SER A 26 -9.47 4.93 -6.28
N HIS A 27 -8.89 3.83 -5.78
CA HIS A 27 -9.47 3.05 -4.66
C HIS A 27 -8.91 3.41 -3.28
N VAL A 28 -7.63 3.76 -3.19
CA VAL A 28 -6.88 4.02 -1.95
C VAL A 28 -6.02 5.28 -2.05
N PRO A 29 -6.62 6.46 -2.36
CA PRO A 29 -5.88 7.71 -2.51
C PRO A 29 -5.03 8.08 -1.28
N SER A 30 -5.37 7.62 -0.07
CA SER A 30 -4.57 7.92 1.12
C SER A 30 -3.16 7.29 1.12
N VAL A 31 -2.89 6.35 0.22
CA VAL A 31 -1.52 5.84 -0.01
C VAL A 31 -0.60 6.94 -0.57
N PHE A 32 -1.17 7.89 -1.32
CA PHE A 32 -0.45 8.96 -2.01
C PHE A 32 -0.40 10.28 -1.22
N GLY A 33 -0.97 10.32 -0.01
CA GLY A 33 -0.85 11.50 0.84
C GLY A 33 0.62 11.84 1.08
N SER A 34 1.01 13.08 0.83
CA SER A 34 2.39 13.56 1.02
C SER A 34 2.66 14.05 2.45
N ASP A 35 1.61 14.36 3.21
CA ASP A 35 1.70 14.98 4.52
C ASP A 35 0.79 14.37 5.59
N LYS A 36 1.15 14.65 6.85
CA LYS A 36 0.27 14.36 7.99
C LYS A 36 -0.96 15.27 7.92
N HIS A 37 -2.09 14.76 8.38
CA HIS A 37 -3.26 15.61 8.65
C HIS A 37 -2.91 16.69 9.69
N GLU A 38 -3.43 17.90 9.55
CA GLU A 38 -3.18 19.06 10.43
C GLU A 38 -3.41 18.77 11.93
N SER A 39 -4.31 17.82 12.23
CA SER A 39 -4.60 17.40 13.60
C SER A 39 -3.47 16.58 14.25
N ARG A 40 -2.37 16.28 13.53
CA ARG A 40 -1.23 15.52 14.03
C ARG A 40 -0.18 16.47 14.59
N SER A 41 0.31 16.16 15.78
CA SER A 41 1.33 16.95 16.45
C SER A 41 2.65 17.02 15.68
N ASP A 42 3.50 17.98 16.01
CA ASP A 42 4.81 18.16 15.37
C ASP A 42 5.81 17.06 15.66
N ARG A 43 5.57 16.27 16.71
CA ARG A 43 6.35 15.07 17.02
C ARG A 43 5.98 13.87 16.13
N TYR A 44 4.92 13.97 15.33
CA TYR A 44 4.52 12.89 14.43
C TYR A 44 5.29 12.98 13.12
N THR A 45 6.27 12.10 12.94
CA THR A 45 6.99 11.94 11.67
C THR A 45 6.14 11.14 10.71
N TYR A 46 5.67 11.80 9.65
CA TYR A 46 4.92 11.14 8.59
C TYR A 46 5.88 10.60 7.53
N ILE A 47 5.65 9.34 7.15
CA ILE A 47 6.30 8.71 6.01
C ILE A 47 5.17 8.34 5.03
N PRO A 48 5.15 8.94 3.82
CA PRO A 48 4.17 8.61 2.81
C PRO A 48 4.17 7.11 2.50
N THR A 49 2.99 6.51 2.40
CA THR A 49 2.88 5.06 2.18
C THR A 49 3.36 4.69 0.78
N ILE A 50 3.19 5.56 -0.21
CA ILE A 50 3.72 5.36 -1.56
C ILE A 50 5.25 5.13 -1.55
N THR A 51 6.01 5.87 -0.74
CA THR A 51 7.47 5.70 -0.61
C THR A 51 7.84 4.31 -0.09
N ILE A 52 7.08 3.82 0.88
CA ILE A 52 7.26 2.46 1.42
C ILE A 52 6.86 1.43 0.37
N LEU A 53 5.75 1.63 -0.33
CA LEU A 53 5.24 0.71 -1.34
C LEU A 53 6.20 0.57 -2.51
N GLU A 54 6.74 1.67 -3.05
CA GLU A 54 7.74 1.63 -4.12
C GLU A 54 9.00 0.89 -3.70
N SER A 55 9.46 1.09 -2.46
CA SER A 55 10.61 0.35 -1.91
C SER A 55 10.32 -1.14 -1.82
N LEU A 56 9.12 -1.51 -1.37
CA LEU A 56 8.68 -2.91 -1.33
C LEU A 56 8.57 -3.52 -2.74
N GLN A 57 8.11 -2.76 -3.74
CA GLN A 57 8.05 -3.21 -5.13
C GLN A 57 9.45 -3.45 -5.71
N ARG A 58 10.44 -2.60 -5.39
CA ARG A 58 11.85 -2.84 -5.76
C ARG A 58 12.41 -4.14 -5.16
N GLU A 59 11.95 -4.50 -3.96
CA GLU A 59 12.25 -5.79 -3.31
C GLU A 59 11.35 -6.96 -3.81
N GLY A 60 10.52 -6.71 -4.82
CA GLY A 60 9.68 -7.69 -5.48
C GLY A 60 8.34 -7.94 -4.79
N PHE A 61 7.87 -7.09 -3.87
CA PHE A 61 6.55 -7.17 -3.25
C PHE A 61 5.54 -6.27 -3.96
N GLU A 62 4.60 -6.88 -4.66
CA GLU A 62 3.61 -6.19 -5.49
C GLU A 62 2.22 -6.19 -4.84
N PRO A 63 1.42 -5.11 -4.95
CA PRO A 63 0.07 -5.06 -4.40
C PRO A 63 -0.94 -5.78 -5.30
N PHE A 64 -1.74 -6.69 -4.74
CA PHE A 64 -2.83 -7.40 -5.46
C PHE A 64 -4.21 -7.10 -4.89
N PHE A 65 -4.26 -6.49 -3.72
CA PHE A 65 -5.49 -6.05 -3.07
C PHE A 65 -5.25 -4.71 -2.38
N ALA A 66 -6.22 -3.82 -2.50
CA ALA A 66 -6.23 -2.55 -1.79
C ALA A 66 -7.65 -2.23 -1.33
N CYS A 67 -7.80 -1.68 -0.14
CA CYS A 67 -9.04 -1.05 0.27
C CYS A 67 -8.82 0.12 1.23
N GLN A 68 -9.80 1.03 1.29
CA GLN A 68 -9.74 2.22 2.14
C GLN A 68 -11.07 2.43 2.87
N THR A 69 -11.00 2.93 4.11
CA THR A 69 -12.22 3.25 4.87
C THR A 69 -12.97 4.43 4.28
N LYS A 70 -14.31 4.33 4.17
CA LYS A 70 -15.16 5.45 3.77
C LYS A 70 -15.11 6.55 4.83
N VAL A 71 -14.94 7.78 4.37
CA VAL A 71 -15.05 8.99 5.19
C VAL A 71 -16.40 9.65 4.94
N ARG A 72 -16.95 10.33 5.96
CA ARG A 72 -18.13 11.20 5.80
C ARG A 72 -17.75 12.57 5.25
N ASP A 73 -16.57 13.02 5.66
CA ASP A 73 -15.97 14.30 5.31
C ASP A 73 -14.90 14.05 4.23
N GLN A 74 -15.10 14.65 3.06
CA GLN A 74 -14.24 14.41 1.90
C GLN A 74 -12.82 14.98 2.09
N SER A 75 -12.64 16.00 2.93
CA SER A 75 -11.30 16.53 3.26
C SER A 75 -10.39 15.48 3.91
N LYS A 76 -10.99 14.46 4.55
CA LYS A 76 -10.26 13.39 5.24
C LYS A 76 -9.95 12.19 4.35
N ARG A 77 -10.33 12.24 3.07
CA ARG A 77 -10.20 11.11 2.13
C ARG A 77 -8.74 10.67 1.96
N GLU A 78 -7.79 11.59 2.05
CA GLU A 78 -6.35 11.32 1.90
C GLU A 78 -5.66 10.93 3.21
N HIS A 79 -6.33 11.06 4.35
CA HIS A 79 -5.75 10.77 5.68
C HIS A 79 -6.46 9.63 6.42
N THR A 80 -7.25 8.84 5.70
CA THR A 80 -8.02 7.73 6.24
C THR A 80 -7.28 6.39 6.08
N LYS A 81 -7.68 5.38 6.84
CA LYS A 81 -7.01 4.08 6.86
C LYS A 81 -7.13 3.39 5.52
N HIS A 82 -6.01 2.88 4.99
CA HIS A 82 -5.98 1.95 3.88
C HIS A 82 -5.44 0.58 4.33
N MET A 83 -5.65 -0.45 3.52
CA MET A 83 -5.08 -1.79 3.67
C MET A 83 -4.62 -2.25 2.30
N LEU A 84 -3.37 -2.68 2.23
CA LEU A 84 -2.77 -3.31 1.06
C LEU A 84 -2.48 -4.78 1.39
N ARG A 85 -2.62 -5.67 0.40
CA ARG A 85 -2.03 -7.02 0.48
C ARG A 85 -1.05 -7.19 -0.64
N LEU A 86 0.20 -7.42 -0.24
CA LEU A 86 1.33 -7.60 -1.14
C LEU A 86 1.60 -9.09 -1.36
N ARG A 87 2.21 -9.43 -2.49
CA ARG A 87 2.73 -10.76 -2.79
C ARG A 87 4.09 -10.62 -3.45
N ARG A 88 4.99 -11.58 -3.24
CA ARG A 88 6.28 -11.59 -3.90
C ARG A 88 6.16 -12.02 -5.37
N ALA A 89 6.71 -11.23 -6.29
CA ALA A 89 6.88 -11.62 -7.68
C ALA A 89 7.70 -12.91 -7.77
N GLY A 90 7.25 -13.86 -8.61
CA GLY A 90 7.94 -15.15 -8.78
C GLY A 90 7.56 -16.28 -7.81
N GLN A 91 6.72 -16.06 -6.78
CA GLN A 91 6.16 -17.16 -5.96
C GLN A 91 4.88 -17.78 -6.55
N LEU A 92 4.28 -17.16 -7.57
CA LEU A 92 3.05 -17.65 -8.23
C LEU A 92 3.34 -18.65 -9.36
N THR A 93 4.51 -18.53 -9.98
CA THR A 93 5.08 -19.51 -10.90
C THR A 93 6.13 -20.26 -10.10
N GLY A 94 6.10 -21.59 -10.04
CA GLY A 94 7.13 -22.39 -9.33
C GLY A 94 8.51 -22.31 -9.97
N HIS A 95 9.09 -21.11 -10.07
CA HIS A 95 10.42 -20.86 -10.60
C HIS A 95 11.39 -20.73 -9.42
N PRO A 96 12.28 -21.71 -9.22
CA PRO A 96 13.28 -21.62 -8.18
C PRO A 96 14.35 -20.61 -8.60
N GLY A 97 14.62 -19.63 -7.73
CA GLY A 97 15.89 -18.92 -7.73
C GLY A 97 15.95 -17.68 -8.64
N SER A 98 15.87 -16.53 -8.00
CA SER A 98 16.81 -15.45 -8.29
C SER A 98 17.26 -14.93 -6.94
N GLY A 99 18.36 -15.53 -6.47
CA GLY A 99 19.03 -15.17 -5.23
C GLY A 99 19.62 -13.77 -5.30
N ASN A 100 19.82 -13.21 -4.12
CA ASN A 100 20.51 -11.96 -3.83
C ASN A 100 21.67 -11.64 -4.79
N HIS A 101 21.52 -10.58 -5.58
CA HIS A 101 22.65 -9.86 -6.15
C HIS A 101 23.19 -8.84 -5.14
N PHE A 102 23.75 -9.33 -4.04
CA PHE A 102 24.73 -8.58 -3.25
C PHE A 102 26.09 -9.27 -3.42
N ALA A 103 26.62 -9.20 -4.64
CA ALA A 103 28.03 -9.45 -4.90
C ALA A 103 28.77 -8.12 -4.76
N GLN A 104 29.47 -8.01 -3.62
CA GLN A 104 30.80 -7.43 -3.44
C GLN A 104 31.32 -6.56 -4.59
N GLN A 105 31.62 -5.30 -4.28
CA GLN A 105 32.46 -4.41 -5.08
C GLN A 105 33.75 -4.11 -4.29
N PRO A 106 34.85 -3.76 -5.01
CA PRO A 106 36.22 -4.19 -4.70
C PRO A 106 36.86 -3.53 -3.48
#